data_AF-A0A1Y1VIR7-F1
#
_entry.id   AF-A0A1Y1VIR7-F1
#
_cell.length_a   1.000
_cell.length_b   1.000
_cell.length_c   1.000
_cell.angle_alpha   90.00
_cell.angle_beta   90.00
_cell.angle_gamma   90.00
#
_symmetry.space_group_name_H-M   'P 1'
#
loop_
_entity.id
_entity.type
_entity.pdbx_description
1 polymer ?
#
loop_
_entity_poly.entity_id
_entity_poly.type
_entity_poly.pdbx_seq_one_letter_code
_entity_poly.pdbx_strand_id
1 'polypeptide(L)'
;MRLRSKVIYFLNIFSTILILPLVIAENQKCHVTDVGTGVCVREDQCKLNDKQTGNAKAYAGFCTHDSVNIKCCIKDVDTLTDGTALLNTGKCKNINEDDCSEESYTRYMDQCPGPSVIRLCVPNTNQNNDQLKVSDNIINIIKIFEGCVLTAYLDPVGVWTIGYGTTSANYDITGTYINEGLTIDEKTAEKWLKLSIEKKYGPNVKSFNYKYNWNQNEYDALCSFAYNVGSIDGLTNNGRRTKEEINKKILEYNKGYVNGVLKPLPGLVRRRAAEAALFAGCDYSTYINFGKTYTKIGIEICDHIGEFYIKKLCDLGYKVDISKVSISKIPIISNNTDITNISNDINIVDSESCGYYIVDNQLNDEQEDSNGTVNFKYISLANVFIILMSVMFWQINIVY
;
A
#
# COMPACT_ATOMS: atom_id res chain seq x y z
N MET A 1 50.02 61.08 49.48
CA MET A 1 49.14 61.27 48.31
C MET A 1 49.20 59.99 47.47
N ARG A 2 48.06 59.28 47.39
CA ARG A 2 47.75 58.07 46.58
C ARG A 2 48.46 56.71 46.86
N LEU A 3 47.57 55.75 47.17
CA LEU A 3 47.57 54.29 46.98
C LEU A 3 48.58 53.39 47.73
N ARG A 4 48.06 52.58 48.68
CA ARG A 4 47.99 51.09 48.58
C ARG A 4 47.45 50.45 49.88
N SER A 5 46.56 49.45 49.70
CA SER A 5 46.29 48.28 50.59
C SER A 5 45.62 48.54 51.95
N LYS A 6 44.67 47.76 52.48
CA LYS A 6 44.24 46.35 52.27
C LYS A 6 42.94 46.09 53.08
N VAL A 7 42.07 45.21 52.54
CA VAL A 7 41.26 44.16 53.24
C VAL A 7 40.09 44.69 54.10
N ILE A 8 38.83 44.28 53.87
CA ILE A 8 38.23 43.01 54.32
C ILE A 8 37.19 42.50 53.31
N TYR A 9 37.40 41.25 52.87
CA TYR A 9 36.42 40.32 52.30
C TYR A 9 35.38 39.93 53.35
N PHE A 10 34.10 39.80 53.03
CA PHE A 10 33.26 38.69 53.53
C PHE A 10 31.92 38.63 52.77
N LEU A 11 31.72 37.50 52.07
CA LEU A 11 30.51 36.89 51.51
C LEU A 11 29.51 37.72 50.67
N ASN A 12 29.52 37.46 49.36
CA ASN A 12 28.28 37.23 48.62
C ASN A 12 28.50 36.02 47.70
N ILE A 13 28.07 34.86 48.19
CA ILE A 13 28.07 33.60 47.45
C ILE A 13 26.90 33.64 46.46
N PHE A 14 27.22 33.27 45.22
CA PHE A 14 26.31 32.95 44.13
C PHE A 14 24.99 32.32 44.60
N SER A 15 23.87 32.93 44.22
CA SER A 15 22.62 32.21 44.05
C SER A 15 21.91 32.71 42.79
N THR A 16 22.55 32.49 41.64
CA THR A 16 21.84 32.42 40.37
C THR A 16 20.97 31.17 40.42
N ILE A 17 19.74 31.32 40.90
CA ILE A 17 18.69 30.33 40.72
C ILE A 17 18.45 30.25 39.20
N LEU A 18 18.93 29.16 38.59
CA LEU A 18 18.43 28.72 37.29
C LEU A 18 16.93 28.46 37.49
N ILE A 19 16.08 29.40 37.06
CA ILE A 19 14.67 29.11 36.86
C ILE A 19 14.62 28.24 35.61
N LEU A 20 14.73 26.92 35.79
CA LEU A 20 14.23 25.98 34.80
C LEU A 20 12.76 26.38 34.55
N PRO A 21 12.31 26.54 33.29
CA PRO A 21 10.90 26.72 33.06
C PRO A 21 10.20 25.50 33.65
N LEU A 22 9.33 25.73 34.65
CA LEU A 22 8.34 24.73 35.05
C LEU A 22 7.54 24.43 33.78
N VAL A 23 7.85 23.32 33.12
CA VAL A 23 7.00 22.76 32.09
C VAL A 23 5.73 22.35 32.82
N ILE A 24 4.68 23.16 32.68
CA ILE A 24 3.40 22.93 33.34
C ILE A 24 2.86 21.62 32.76
N ALA A 25 2.58 20.65 33.63
CA ALA A 25 2.04 19.32 33.28
C ALA A 25 0.72 19.38 32.49
N GLU A 26 0.01 20.50 32.61
CA GLU A 26 -1.28 20.76 31.98
C GLU A 26 -1.11 21.02 30.48
N ASN A 27 -2.00 20.43 29.69
CA ASN A 27 -2.12 20.54 28.23
C ASN A 27 -1.12 19.71 27.43
N GLN A 28 -0.25 18.94 28.09
CA GLN A 28 0.66 18.02 27.41
C GLN A 28 -0.07 16.81 26.84
N LYS A 29 0.48 16.23 25.77
CA LYS A 29 0.06 14.95 25.25
C LYS A 29 0.30 13.85 26.28
N CYS A 30 -0.66 12.93 26.41
CA CYS A 30 -0.50 11.70 27.19
C CYS A 30 -0.94 10.48 26.38
N HIS A 31 -0.45 9.30 26.75
CA HIS A 31 -0.81 8.04 26.10
C HIS A 31 -1.10 6.97 27.16
N VAL A 32 -2.31 6.41 27.11
CA VAL A 32 -2.75 5.32 27.97
C VAL A 32 -2.67 4.02 27.16
N THR A 33 -1.89 3.07 27.66
CA THR A 33 -1.73 1.74 27.03
C THR A 33 -3.10 1.09 26.80
N ASP A 34 -3.30 0.49 25.63
CA ASP A 34 -4.54 -0.18 25.19
C ASP A 34 -5.79 0.69 25.08
N VAL A 35 -5.69 2.01 25.35
CA VAL A 35 -6.81 2.95 25.23
C VAL A 35 -6.53 4.03 24.18
N GLY A 36 -5.34 4.63 24.19
CA GLY A 36 -4.91 5.60 23.19
C GLY A 36 -4.40 6.93 23.75
N THR A 37 -4.34 7.93 22.88
CA THR A 37 -3.77 9.26 23.17
C THR A 37 -4.83 10.21 23.72
N GLY A 38 -4.44 11.04 24.68
CA GLY A 38 -5.28 12.09 25.27
C GLY A 38 -4.48 13.34 25.63
N VAL A 39 -5.09 14.20 26.45
CA VAL A 39 -4.48 15.45 26.92
C VAL A 39 -4.50 15.51 28.44
N CYS A 40 -3.39 15.93 29.04
CA CYS A 40 -3.28 16.16 30.48
C CYS A 40 -4.09 17.38 30.89
N VAL A 41 -5.18 17.19 31.62
CA VAL A 41 -6.06 18.26 32.10
C VAL A 41 -6.50 17.96 33.52
N ARG A 42 -7.15 18.91 34.19
CA ARG A 42 -7.72 18.62 35.51
C ARG A 42 -8.86 17.60 35.40
N GLU A 43 -8.96 16.71 36.37
CA GLU A 43 -9.95 15.61 36.36
C GLU A 43 -11.40 16.12 36.20
N ASP A 44 -11.74 17.23 36.86
CA ASP A 44 -13.06 17.87 36.80
C ASP A 44 -13.41 18.46 35.42
N GLN A 45 -12.41 18.67 34.57
CA GLN A 45 -12.55 19.13 33.20
C GLN A 45 -12.73 17.99 32.19
N CYS A 46 -12.40 16.75 32.55
CA CYS A 46 -12.50 15.59 31.66
C CYS A 46 -13.94 15.08 31.54
N LYS A 47 -14.80 15.86 30.87
CA LYS A 47 -16.22 15.55 30.66
C LYS A 47 -16.71 16.04 29.30
N LEU A 48 -17.81 15.48 28.83
CA LEU A 48 -18.57 16.05 27.71
C LEU A 48 -19.19 17.38 28.14
N ASN A 49 -19.16 18.36 27.25
CA ASN A 49 -19.83 19.64 27.46
C ASN A 49 -21.34 19.47 27.21
N ASP A 50 -22.15 20.44 27.66
CA ASP A 50 -23.60 20.39 27.45
C ASP A 50 -23.95 20.15 25.99
N LYS A 51 -24.87 19.20 25.75
CA LYS A 51 -25.34 18.72 24.43
C LYS A 51 -24.34 17.94 23.58
N GLN A 52 -23.08 17.80 24.01
CA GLN A 52 -22.17 16.87 23.33
C GLN A 52 -22.56 15.42 23.60
N THR A 53 -22.34 14.55 22.62
CA THR A 53 -22.35 13.08 22.79
C THR A 53 -20.96 12.53 22.52
N GLY A 54 -20.65 11.36 23.09
CA GLY A 54 -19.36 10.68 22.92
C GLY A 54 -18.89 10.00 24.19
N ASN A 55 -17.57 9.99 24.42
CA ASN A 55 -16.95 9.40 25.61
C ASN A 55 -15.90 10.35 26.19
N ALA A 56 -15.84 10.47 27.51
CA ALA A 56 -14.80 11.22 28.20
C ALA A 56 -14.37 10.44 29.45
N LYS A 57 -13.08 10.07 29.52
CA LYS A 57 -12.55 9.31 30.66
C LYS A 57 -11.16 9.78 31.04
N ALA A 58 -10.96 9.96 32.35
CA ALA A 58 -9.70 10.38 32.95
C ALA A 58 -8.91 9.17 33.47
N TYR A 59 -7.59 9.18 33.24
CA TYR A 59 -6.66 8.13 33.65
C TYR A 59 -5.50 8.75 34.44
N ALA A 60 -5.25 8.26 35.65
CA ALA A 60 -4.12 8.69 36.48
C ALA A 60 -2.83 7.94 36.08
N GLY A 61 -1.68 8.57 36.29
CA GLY A 61 -0.35 7.98 36.08
C GLY A 61 0.26 8.18 34.69
N PHE A 62 -0.40 8.94 33.81
CA PHE A 62 0.00 9.08 32.40
C PHE A 62 0.43 10.50 32.00
N CYS A 63 0.50 11.43 32.96
CA CYS A 63 0.95 12.80 32.75
C CYS A 63 2.32 13.05 33.36
N THR A 64 3.15 13.83 32.67
CA THR A 64 4.46 14.25 33.16
C THR A 64 4.28 15.16 34.37
N HIS A 65 4.74 14.71 35.55
CA HIS A 65 4.47 15.34 36.86
C HIS A 65 2.97 15.26 37.26
N ASP A 66 2.42 14.05 37.17
CA ASP A 66 1.07 13.67 37.60
C ASP A 66 0.78 14.17 39.03
N SER A 67 0.16 15.34 39.13
CA SER A 67 -0.41 15.83 40.38
C SER A 67 -1.77 15.19 40.58
N VAL A 68 -2.23 14.99 41.82
CA VAL A 68 -3.49 14.25 42.13
C VAL A 68 -4.70 14.70 41.29
N ASN A 69 -4.73 15.97 40.89
CA ASN A 69 -5.85 16.56 40.16
C ASN A 69 -5.64 16.64 38.65
N ILE A 70 -4.45 16.37 38.12
CA ILE A 70 -4.18 16.34 36.67
C ILE A 70 -4.20 14.89 36.23
N LYS A 71 -5.00 14.57 35.21
CA LYS A 71 -5.13 13.22 34.67
C LYS A 71 -5.08 13.25 33.16
N CYS A 72 -4.69 12.14 32.55
CA CYS A 72 -4.79 11.97 31.12
C CYS A 72 -6.25 11.83 30.72
N CYS A 73 -6.80 12.84 30.06
CA CYS A 73 -8.17 12.83 29.58
C CYS A 73 -8.21 12.34 28.14
N ILE A 74 -8.89 11.21 27.93
CA ILE A 74 -9.24 10.73 26.59
C ILE A 74 -10.71 11.12 26.37
N LYS A 75 -10.90 12.13 25.52
CA LYS A 75 -12.23 12.66 25.17
C LYS A 75 -12.48 12.53 23.67
N ASP A 76 -13.49 11.74 23.37
CA ASP A 76 -14.05 11.44 22.06
C ASP A 76 -15.41 12.14 21.94
N VAL A 77 -15.64 12.87 20.85
CA VAL A 77 -16.86 13.67 20.63
C VAL A 77 -17.51 13.24 19.33
N ASP A 78 -18.79 12.86 19.39
CA ASP A 78 -19.62 12.48 18.24
C ASP A 78 -20.62 13.58 17.86
N THR A 79 -21.01 14.44 18.80
CA THR A 79 -21.89 15.60 18.56
C THR A 79 -21.30 16.84 19.22
N LEU A 80 -21.29 17.96 18.51
CA LEU A 80 -20.76 19.25 18.98
C LEU A 80 -21.71 19.92 19.99
N THR A 81 -21.22 20.96 20.68
CA THR A 81 -22.00 21.73 21.67
C THR A 81 -23.22 22.44 21.08
N ASP A 82 -23.22 22.73 19.78
CA ASP A 82 -24.36 23.32 19.06
C ASP A 82 -25.42 22.28 18.63
N GLY A 83 -25.16 20.98 18.89
CA GLY A 83 -26.02 19.87 18.49
C GLY A 83 -25.69 19.27 17.12
N THR A 84 -24.66 19.76 16.42
CA THR A 84 -24.23 19.21 15.13
C THR A 84 -23.59 17.84 15.31
N ALA A 85 -24.17 16.80 14.71
CA ALA A 85 -23.58 15.48 14.66
C ALA A 85 -22.36 15.46 13.73
N LEU A 86 -21.26 14.86 14.19
CA LEU A 86 -20.03 14.69 13.42
C LEU A 86 -20.09 13.42 12.57
N LEU A 87 -19.54 13.50 11.36
CA LEU A 87 -19.42 12.33 10.47
C LEU A 87 -18.39 11.31 10.96
N ASN A 88 -17.36 11.77 11.67
CA ASN A 88 -16.35 10.96 12.34
C ASN A 88 -16.21 11.44 13.77
N THR A 89 -15.96 10.51 14.69
CA THR A 89 -15.64 10.84 16.09
C THR A 89 -14.39 11.73 16.14
N GLY A 90 -14.53 12.91 16.73
CA GLY A 90 -13.42 13.83 16.97
C GLY A 90 -12.65 13.45 18.23
N LYS A 91 -11.33 13.68 18.22
CA LYS A 91 -10.47 13.47 19.39
C LYS A 91 -9.81 14.77 19.83
N CYS A 92 -9.78 15.01 21.14
CA CYS A 92 -9.07 16.16 21.70
C CYS A 92 -7.55 15.93 21.65
N LYS A 93 -6.82 16.84 20.98
CA LYS A 93 -5.36 16.76 20.81
C LYS A 93 -4.70 18.12 21.06
N ASN A 94 -3.43 18.12 21.48
CA ASN A 94 -2.60 19.32 21.51
C ASN A 94 -1.97 19.55 20.14
N ILE A 95 -2.35 20.62 19.44
CA ILE A 95 -1.90 20.87 18.06
C ILE A 95 -0.39 21.16 17.92
N ASN A 96 0.31 21.42 19.03
CA ASN A 96 1.76 21.64 19.02
C ASN A 96 2.56 20.35 19.18
N GLU A 97 1.93 19.28 19.70
CA GLU A 97 2.60 18.02 20.07
C GLU A 97 2.07 16.81 19.27
N ASP A 98 0.89 16.93 18.68
CA ASP A 98 0.22 15.87 17.94
C ASP A 98 -0.01 16.23 16.47
N ASP A 99 0.02 15.21 15.61
CA ASP A 99 -0.41 15.33 14.21
C ASP A 99 -1.94 15.52 14.14
N CYS A 100 -2.31 16.79 14.05
CA CYS A 100 -3.65 17.30 13.77
C CYS A 100 -3.56 18.36 12.67
N SER A 101 -2.85 18.08 11.57
CA SER A 101 -2.71 19.01 10.45
C SER A 101 -4.06 19.41 9.84
N GLU A 102 -4.19 20.63 9.33
CA GLU A 102 -5.43 21.09 8.67
C GLU A 102 -5.70 20.37 7.35
N GLU A 103 -4.66 19.76 6.77
CA GLU A 103 -4.76 18.86 5.61
C GLU A 103 -5.52 17.58 5.95
N SER A 104 -5.33 17.03 7.16
CA SER A 104 -5.89 15.74 7.57
C SER A 104 -7.06 15.84 8.55
N TYR A 105 -7.26 17.00 9.18
CA TYR A 105 -8.25 17.20 10.24
C TYR A 105 -8.98 18.54 10.14
N THR A 106 -10.29 18.51 10.39
CA THR A 106 -11.08 19.71 10.68
C THR A 106 -10.93 19.98 12.18
N ARG A 107 -10.44 21.17 12.52
CA ARG A 107 -10.19 21.59 13.90
C ARG A 107 -11.37 22.39 14.41
N TYR A 108 -12.01 21.92 15.48
CA TYR A 108 -13.04 22.68 16.17
C TYR A 108 -12.47 23.30 17.45
N MET A 109 -12.73 24.59 17.60
CA MET A 109 -12.40 25.36 18.80
C MET A 109 -13.51 25.17 19.87
N ASP A 110 -13.12 25.24 21.14
CA ASP A 110 -14.01 25.21 22.31
C ASP A 110 -14.84 23.93 22.50
N GLN A 111 -14.43 22.82 21.85
CA GLN A 111 -15.06 21.50 22.00
C GLN A 111 -14.33 20.58 23.00
N CYS A 112 -13.12 20.96 23.43
CA CYS A 112 -12.22 20.18 24.29
C CYS A 112 -11.87 20.95 25.58
N PRO A 113 -11.51 20.24 26.67
CA PRO A 113 -11.01 20.88 27.89
C PRO A 113 -9.62 21.49 27.66
N GLY A 114 -9.35 22.60 28.35
CA GLY A 114 -8.05 23.27 28.32
C GLY A 114 -8.03 24.53 27.43
N PRO A 115 -6.82 25.09 27.17
CA PRO A 115 -6.61 26.31 26.41
C PRO A 115 -6.81 26.11 24.91
N SER A 116 -6.73 27.19 24.15
CA SER A 116 -6.92 27.20 22.69
C SER A 116 -5.91 26.37 21.88
N VAL A 117 -4.83 25.87 22.47
CA VAL A 117 -3.95 24.92 21.77
C VAL A 117 -4.50 23.49 21.77
N ILE A 118 -5.48 23.20 22.63
CA ILE A 118 -6.20 21.94 22.61
C ILE A 118 -7.40 22.10 21.68
N ARG A 119 -7.45 21.29 20.64
CA ARG A 119 -8.49 21.32 19.61
C ARG A 119 -9.18 19.98 19.53
N LEU A 120 -10.46 20.00 19.17
CA LEU A 120 -11.11 18.78 18.70
C LEU A 120 -10.69 18.56 17.26
N CYS A 121 -9.91 17.53 17.05
CA CYS A 121 -9.42 17.12 15.75
C CYS A 121 -10.38 16.05 15.23
N VAL A 122 -11.27 16.47 14.34
CA VAL A 122 -12.13 15.55 13.59
C VAL A 122 -11.35 15.19 12.34
N PRO A 123 -11.05 13.90 12.10
CA PRO A 123 -10.45 13.51 10.84
C PRO A 123 -11.29 14.11 9.72
N ASN A 124 -10.65 14.88 8.84
CA ASN A 124 -11.31 15.35 7.63
C ASN A 124 -11.95 14.10 7.06
N THR A 125 -13.26 14.16 6.80
CA THR A 125 -13.76 13.25 5.79
C THR A 125 -12.90 13.60 4.58
N ASN A 126 -11.95 12.74 4.26
CA ASN A 126 -11.79 12.45 2.85
C ASN A 126 -13.23 12.19 2.43
N GLN A 127 -13.79 13.08 1.62
CA GLN A 127 -14.95 12.73 0.83
C GLN A 127 -14.51 11.55 -0.04
N ASN A 128 -14.43 10.34 0.53
CA ASN A 128 -13.94 9.08 -0.02
C ASN A 128 -14.42 7.93 0.90
N ASN A 129 -15.71 7.85 1.21
CA ASN A 129 -16.51 6.81 0.55
C ASN A 129 -16.93 7.10 -0.91
N ASP A 130 -16.46 8.18 -1.55
CA ASP A 130 -16.85 8.55 -2.93
C ASP A 130 -15.78 9.12 -3.89
N GLN A 131 -14.51 8.69 -3.83
CA GLN A 131 -13.65 8.71 -5.02
C GLN A 131 -12.47 7.74 -4.94
N LEU A 132 -12.69 6.54 -5.48
CA LEU A 132 -11.60 5.72 -6.00
C LEU A 132 -10.71 6.60 -6.89
N LYS A 133 -9.46 6.81 -6.48
CA LYS A 133 -8.53 7.71 -7.16
C LYS A 133 -7.43 6.93 -7.85
N VAL A 134 -6.79 7.53 -8.85
CA VAL A 134 -5.57 6.94 -9.43
C VAL A 134 -4.47 7.05 -8.40
N SER A 135 -4.11 5.93 -7.77
CA SER A 135 -3.05 5.84 -6.79
C SER A 135 -1.71 5.52 -7.47
N ASP A 136 -0.61 5.82 -6.78
CA ASP A 136 0.72 5.41 -7.25
C ASP A 136 0.86 3.87 -7.29
N ASN A 137 0.09 3.12 -6.46
CA ASN A 137 0.09 1.66 -6.50
C ASN A 137 -0.40 1.13 -7.85
N ILE A 138 -1.49 1.67 -8.42
CA ILE A 138 -1.98 1.29 -9.76
C ILE A 138 -0.91 1.55 -10.80
N ILE A 139 -0.29 2.73 -10.74
CA ILE A 139 0.70 3.14 -11.72
C ILE A 139 1.91 2.22 -11.63
N ASN A 140 2.42 1.96 -10.43
CA ASN A 140 3.58 1.10 -10.22
C ASN A 140 3.36 -0.34 -10.69
N ILE A 141 2.23 -0.96 -10.33
CA ILE A 141 1.95 -2.34 -10.75
C ILE A 141 1.84 -2.45 -12.28
N ILE A 142 1.23 -1.47 -12.95
CA ILE A 142 1.15 -1.46 -14.41
C ILE A 142 2.52 -1.23 -15.04
N LYS A 143 3.31 -0.25 -14.54
CA LYS A 143 4.68 0.02 -15.03
C LYS A 143 5.54 -1.25 -15.02
N ILE A 144 5.46 -2.04 -13.95
CA ILE A 144 6.20 -3.30 -13.80
C ILE A 144 5.81 -4.33 -14.87
N PHE A 145 4.53 -4.48 -15.18
CA PHE A 145 4.07 -5.53 -16.09
C PHE A 145 4.11 -5.14 -17.56
N GLU A 146 3.90 -3.86 -17.89
CA GLU A 146 3.96 -3.37 -19.28
C GLU A 146 5.39 -3.07 -19.72
N GLY A 147 6.25 -2.60 -18.80
CA GLY A 147 7.54 -2.00 -19.15
C GLY A 147 7.39 -0.66 -19.89
N CYS A 148 8.49 0.04 -20.14
CA CYS A 148 8.49 1.35 -20.80
C CYS A 148 9.43 1.36 -22.01
N VAL A 149 8.91 1.66 -23.20
CA VAL A 149 9.72 1.85 -24.41
C VAL A 149 9.48 3.26 -24.95
N LEU A 150 10.51 4.12 -24.90
CA LEU A 150 10.36 5.56 -25.16
C LEU A 150 10.36 5.94 -26.65
N THR A 151 10.68 5.00 -27.53
CA THR A 151 10.58 5.16 -28.99
C THR A 151 9.53 4.20 -29.53
N ALA A 152 8.68 4.68 -30.44
CA ALA A 152 7.63 3.87 -31.03
C ALA A 152 8.19 2.61 -31.72
N TYR A 153 7.56 1.46 -31.46
CA TYR A 153 7.94 0.17 -32.00
C TYR A 153 6.68 -0.58 -32.49
N LEU A 154 6.86 -1.56 -33.38
CA LEU A 154 5.78 -2.45 -33.77
C LEU A 154 5.66 -3.58 -32.74
N ASP A 155 4.46 -3.75 -32.18
CA ASP A 155 4.14 -4.90 -31.36
C ASP A 155 4.08 -6.20 -32.21
N PRO A 156 3.92 -7.40 -31.60
CA PRO A 156 3.89 -8.66 -32.35
C PRO A 156 2.78 -8.78 -33.40
N VAL A 157 1.75 -7.93 -33.36
CA VAL A 157 0.65 -7.92 -34.34
C VAL A 157 0.75 -6.75 -35.33
N GLY A 158 1.85 -6.00 -35.30
CA GLY A 158 2.15 -4.93 -36.27
C GLY A 158 1.52 -3.58 -35.92
N VAL A 159 1.17 -3.33 -34.66
CA VAL A 159 0.61 -2.06 -34.20
C VAL A 159 1.71 -1.20 -33.56
N TRP A 160 1.82 0.05 -34.01
CA TRP A 160 2.72 1.04 -33.41
C TRP A 160 2.35 1.31 -31.94
N THR A 161 3.31 1.04 -31.07
CA THR A 161 3.18 1.08 -29.61
C THR A 161 4.34 1.87 -28.99
N ILE A 162 4.09 2.60 -27.91
CA ILE A 162 5.08 3.42 -27.20
C ILE A 162 4.74 3.53 -25.70
N GLY A 163 5.71 3.89 -24.87
CA GLY A 163 5.56 4.03 -23.42
C GLY A 163 5.14 2.72 -22.77
N TYR A 164 4.10 2.77 -21.94
CA TYR A 164 3.52 1.63 -21.23
C TYR A 164 2.43 0.91 -22.04
N GLY A 165 2.65 0.65 -23.35
CA GLY A 165 1.66 -0.02 -24.20
C GLY A 165 0.63 0.92 -24.87
N THR A 166 0.97 2.19 -25.06
CA THR A 166 0.10 3.19 -25.70
C THR A 166 0.15 3.07 -27.22
N THR A 167 -1.01 3.06 -27.88
CA THR A 167 -1.14 2.96 -29.35
C THR A 167 -1.90 4.16 -29.93
N SER A 168 -2.01 4.24 -31.26
CA SER A 168 -2.86 5.25 -31.93
C SER A 168 -4.35 5.15 -31.56
N ALA A 169 -4.82 4.01 -31.04
CA ALA A 169 -6.17 3.88 -30.50
C ALA A 169 -6.40 4.72 -29.22
N ASN A 170 -5.32 5.25 -28.62
CA ASN A 170 -5.35 6.13 -27.46
C ASN A 170 -5.28 7.62 -27.85
N TYR A 171 -5.60 8.00 -29.09
CA TYR A 171 -5.53 9.39 -29.56
C TYR A 171 -6.24 10.39 -28.62
N ASP A 172 -7.40 10.03 -28.06
CA ASP A 172 -8.14 10.89 -27.12
C ASP A 172 -7.40 11.14 -25.79
N ILE A 173 -6.39 10.32 -25.48
CA ILE A 173 -5.52 10.44 -24.32
C ILE A 173 -4.22 11.16 -24.69
N THR A 174 -3.61 10.78 -25.81
CA THR A 174 -2.27 11.24 -26.21
C THR A 174 -2.29 12.57 -26.95
N GLY A 175 -3.36 12.86 -27.68
CA GLY A 175 -3.46 13.97 -28.63
C GLY A 175 -2.59 13.80 -29.88
N THR A 176 -2.05 12.61 -30.14
CA THR A 176 -1.17 12.34 -31.28
C THR A 176 -1.26 10.89 -31.75
N TYR A 177 -1.02 10.67 -33.05
CA TYR A 177 -0.86 9.33 -33.61
C TYR A 177 0.52 8.77 -33.25
N ILE A 178 0.55 7.49 -32.88
CA ILE A 178 1.78 6.74 -32.64
C ILE A 178 2.21 6.12 -33.97
N ASN A 179 3.38 6.53 -34.44
CA ASN A 179 3.96 6.14 -35.72
C ASN A 179 5.49 6.06 -35.62
N GLU A 180 6.12 5.58 -36.69
CA GLU A 180 7.57 5.41 -36.77
C GLU A 180 8.34 6.68 -36.38
N GLY A 181 9.39 6.52 -35.57
CA GLY A 181 10.28 7.62 -35.18
C GLY A 181 9.76 8.51 -34.05
N LEU A 182 8.50 8.38 -33.62
CA LEU A 182 8.01 9.09 -32.44
C LEU A 182 8.79 8.68 -31.19
N THR A 183 9.30 9.67 -30.45
CA THR A 183 9.99 9.47 -29.18
C THR A 183 9.40 10.39 -28.11
N ILE A 184 9.27 9.88 -26.89
CA ILE A 184 8.74 10.62 -25.72
C ILE A 184 9.70 10.47 -24.53
N ASP A 185 9.55 11.33 -23.52
CA ASP A 185 10.21 11.13 -22.23
C ASP A 185 9.37 10.24 -21.29
N GLU A 186 9.99 9.75 -20.22
CA GLU A 186 9.29 8.90 -19.24
C GLU A 186 8.12 9.63 -18.58
N LYS A 187 8.25 10.94 -18.35
CA LYS A 187 7.20 11.77 -17.75
C LYS A 187 5.94 11.80 -18.63
N THR A 188 6.11 11.89 -19.95
CA THR A 188 5.01 11.82 -20.91
C THR A 188 4.39 10.43 -20.94
N ALA A 189 5.21 9.38 -20.94
CA ALA A 189 4.72 8.00 -20.87
C ALA A 189 3.87 7.76 -19.60
N GLU A 190 4.34 8.23 -18.45
CA GLU A 190 3.61 8.10 -17.18
C GLU A 190 2.34 8.95 -17.16
N LYS A 191 2.37 10.16 -17.72
CA LYS A 191 1.19 11.01 -17.88
C LYS A 191 0.13 10.31 -18.73
N TRP A 192 0.50 9.70 -19.85
CA TRP A 192 -0.43 8.96 -20.70
C TRP A 192 -1.00 7.73 -19.99
N LEU A 193 -0.18 7.03 -19.20
CA LEU A 193 -0.66 5.93 -18.36
C LEU A 193 -1.68 6.42 -17.32
N LYS A 194 -1.38 7.46 -16.56
CA LYS A 194 -2.31 8.07 -15.56
C LYS A 194 -3.63 8.47 -16.21
N LEU A 195 -3.57 9.20 -17.33
CA LEU A 195 -4.77 9.60 -18.08
C LEU A 195 -5.57 8.40 -18.63
N SER A 196 -4.90 7.31 -19.01
CA SER A 196 -5.58 6.09 -19.45
C SER A 196 -6.39 5.47 -18.32
N ILE A 197 -5.86 5.45 -17.10
CA ILE A 197 -6.62 4.98 -15.93
C ILE A 197 -7.76 5.94 -15.63
N GLU A 198 -7.52 7.25 -15.60
CA GLU A 198 -8.54 8.25 -15.28
C GLU A 198 -9.71 8.26 -16.26
N LYS A 199 -9.43 8.17 -17.56
CA LYS A 199 -10.42 8.39 -18.62
C LYS A 199 -11.03 7.12 -19.19
N LYS A 200 -10.35 5.97 -19.11
CA LYS A 200 -10.79 4.73 -19.77
C LYS A 200 -11.04 3.61 -18.78
N TYR A 201 -10.02 3.17 -18.06
CA TYR A 201 -10.11 1.94 -17.27
C TYR A 201 -10.76 2.14 -15.89
N GLY A 202 -10.44 3.24 -15.21
CA GLY A 202 -11.06 3.64 -13.94
C GLY A 202 -12.58 3.81 -14.04
N PRO A 203 -13.12 4.51 -15.06
CA PRO A 203 -14.57 4.57 -15.29
C PRO A 203 -15.23 3.20 -15.49
N ASN A 204 -14.59 2.28 -16.22
CA ASN A 204 -15.09 0.90 -16.35
C ASN A 204 -15.21 0.20 -14.99
N VAL A 205 -14.19 0.31 -14.13
CA VAL A 205 -14.23 -0.27 -12.77
C VAL A 205 -15.29 0.41 -11.88
N LYS A 206 -15.33 1.75 -11.89
CA LYS A 206 -16.28 2.57 -11.13
C LYS A 206 -17.73 2.31 -11.51
N SER A 207 -18.01 1.89 -12.74
CA SER A 207 -19.37 1.58 -13.19
C SER A 207 -20.03 0.47 -12.37
N PHE A 208 -19.25 -0.39 -11.70
CA PHE A 208 -19.76 -1.44 -10.81
C PHE A 208 -19.74 -1.05 -9.32
N ASN A 209 -19.31 0.17 -8.98
CA ASN A 209 -19.13 0.58 -7.58
C ASN A 209 -20.45 0.58 -6.79
N TYR A 210 -21.57 0.91 -7.43
CA TYR A 210 -22.90 0.86 -6.81
C TYR A 210 -23.25 -0.51 -6.22
N LYS A 211 -22.67 -1.59 -6.77
CA LYS A 211 -22.92 -2.96 -6.33
C LYS A 211 -21.90 -3.41 -5.30
N TYR A 212 -20.63 -3.14 -5.57
CA TYR A 212 -19.55 -3.75 -4.81
C TYR A 212 -18.99 -2.86 -3.72
N ASN A 213 -19.15 -1.54 -3.82
CA ASN A 213 -18.50 -0.56 -2.96
C ASN A 213 -17.00 -0.88 -2.83
N TRP A 214 -16.26 -0.68 -3.91
CA TRP A 214 -14.85 -1.02 -3.99
C TRP A 214 -14.06 -0.21 -2.96
N ASN A 215 -13.11 -0.86 -2.29
CA ASN A 215 -12.04 -0.15 -1.60
C ASN A 215 -10.91 0.20 -2.60
N GLN A 216 -9.94 0.99 -2.14
CA GLN A 216 -8.85 1.46 -3.01
C GLN A 216 -8.00 0.29 -3.56
N ASN A 217 -7.70 -0.73 -2.76
CA ASN A 217 -6.90 -1.88 -3.21
C ASN A 217 -7.63 -2.70 -4.29
N GLU A 218 -8.93 -2.92 -4.11
CA GLU A 218 -9.79 -3.58 -5.10
C GLU A 218 -9.84 -2.77 -6.41
N TYR A 219 -10.04 -1.46 -6.31
CA TYR A 219 -10.01 -0.57 -7.47
C TYR A 219 -8.67 -0.61 -8.19
N ASP A 220 -7.57 -0.59 -7.43
CA ASP A 220 -6.21 -0.58 -7.98
C ASP A 220 -5.92 -1.85 -8.78
N ALA A 221 -6.23 -3.01 -8.18
CA ALA A 221 -6.10 -4.31 -8.81
C ALA A 221 -6.97 -4.43 -10.08
N LEU A 222 -8.24 -4.01 -9.99
CA LEU A 222 -9.18 -4.05 -11.10
C LEU A 222 -8.79 -3.09 -12.23
N CYS A 223 -8.21 -1.93 -11.93
CA CYS A 223 -7.68 -1.03 -12.94
C CYS A 223 -6.47 -1.62 -13.68
N SER A 224 -5.54 -2.26 -12.96
CA SER A 224 -4.42 -2.99 -13.58
C SER A 224 -4.90 -4.13 -14.47
N PHE A 225 -5.90 -4.89 -14.00
CA PHE A 225 -6.52 -5.95 -14.76
C PHE A 225 -7.19 -5.41 -16.04
N ALA A 226 -8.00 -4.36 -15.91
CA ALA A 226 -8.69 -3.73 -17.03
C ALA A 226 -7.72 -3.11 -18.03
N TYR A 227 -6.59 -2.57 -17.59
CA TYR A 227 -5.55 -2.06 -18.49
C TYR A 227 -5.03 -3.16 -19.44
N ASN A 228 -4.85 -4.38 -18.91
CA ASN A 228 -4.36 -5.52 -19.67
C ASN A 228 -5.41 -6.22 -20.51
N VAL A 229 -6.62 -6.40 -19.97
CA VAL A 229 -7.68 -7.22 -20.55
C VAL A 229 -8.67 -6.38 -21.37
N GLY A 230 -8.76 -5.08 -21.08
CA GLY A 230 -9.63 -4.12 -21.75
C GLY A 230 -10.86 -3.70 -20.92
N SER A 231 -11.40 -4.59 -20.08
CA SER A 231 -12.50 -4.27 -19.15
C SER A 231 -12.61 -5.31 -18.02
N ILE A 232 -13.40 -4.99 -16.99
CA ILE A 232 -13.78 -5.94 -15.92
C ILE A 232 -15.15 -6.59 -16.14
N ASP A 233 -15.84 -6.34 -17.26
CA ASP A 233 -17.22 -6.79 -17.44
C ASP A 233 -17.32 -8.33 -17.45
N GLY A 234 -16.40 -8.96 -18.19
CA GLY A 234 -16.26 -10.42 -18.21
C GLY A 234 -15.80 -10.98 -16.86
N LEU A 235 -14.94 -10.25 -16.14
CA LEU A 235 -14.43 -10.64 -14.82
C LEU A 235 -15.53 -10.59 -13.75
N THR A 236 -16.41 -9.59 -13.79
CA THR A 236 -17.54 -9.47 -12.86
C THR A 236 -18.76 -10.28 -13.29
N ASN A 237 -18.73 -10.86 -14.49
CA ASN A 237 -19.91 -11.44 -15.17
C ASN A 237 -21.07 -10.43 -15.20
N ASN A 238 -20.79 -9.20 -15.64
CA ASN A 238 -21.72 -8.07 -15.64
C ASN A 238 -22.39 -7.87 -14.27
N GLY A 239 -21.59 -7.89 -13.20
CA GLY A 239 -22.11 -7.72 -11.85
C GLY A 239 -22.77 -8.96 -11.24
N ARG A 240 -22.65 -10.17 -11.81
CA ARG A 240 -23.29 -11.37 -11.25
C ARG A 240 -22.44 -12.12 -10.24
N ARG A 241 -21.11 -11.93 -10.25
CA ARG A 241 -20.20 -12.55 -9.29
C ARG A 241 -20.16 -11.79 -7.96
N THR A 242 -19.80 -12.48 -6.89
CA THR A 242 -19.38 -11.88 -5.62
C THR A 242 -17.93 -11.38 -5.70
N LYS A 243 -17.47 -10.59 -4.73
CA LYS A 243 -16.07 -10.16 -4.67
C LYS A 243 -15.10 -11.34 -4.56
N GLU A 244 -15.48 -12.37 -3.80
CA GLU A 244 -14.66 -13.57 -3.65
C GLU A 244 -14.56 -14.38 -4.95
N GLU A 245 -15.66 -14.53 -5.68
CA GLU A 245 -15.64 -15.15 -7.01
C GLU A 245 -14.83 -14.33 -8.01
N ILE A 246 -14.88 -13.00 -7.94
CA ILE A 246 -14.05 -12.11 -8.77
C ILE A 246 -12.57 -12.37 -8.47
N ASN A 247 -12.17 -12.37 -7.20
CA ASN A 247 -10.78 -12.59 -6.81
C ASN A 247 -10.24 -13.93 -7.31
N LYS A 248 -11.02 -15.02 -7.14
CA LYS A 248 -10.69 -16.34 -7.70
C LYS A 248 -10.61 -16.31 -9.23
N LYS A 249 -11.52 -15.59 -9.90
CA LYS A 249 -11.52 -15.50 -11.36
C LYS A 249 -10.35 -14.70 -11.93
N ILE A 250 -9.80 -13.71 -11.24
CA ILE A 250 -8.60 -12.98 -11.69
C ILE A 250 -7.49 -13.98 -12.06
N LEU A 251 -7.26 -14.99 -11.22
CA LEU A 251 -6.23 -16.02 -11.39
C LEU A 251 -6.36 -16.83 -12.69
N GLU A 252 -7.58 -16.99 -13.21
CA GLU A 252 -7.85 -17.78 -14.42
C GLU A 252 -7.53 -17.05 -15.73
N TYR A 253 -7.42 -15.72 -15.71
CA TYR A 253 -7.07 -14.89 -16.88
C TYR A 253 -5.56 -14.92 -17.16
N ASN A 254 -5.02 -16.13 -17.25
CA ASN A 254 -3.59 -16.40 -17.33
C ASN A 254 -3.14 -17.06 -18.64
N LYS A 255 -4.05 -17.21 -19.62
CA LYS A 255 -3.79 -17.89 -20.89
C LYS A 255 -3.63 -16.91 -22.05
N GLY A 256 -2.80 -17.30 -23.01
CA GLY A 256 -2.68 -16.65 -24.30
C GLY A 256 -2.41 -17.68 -25.40
N TYR A 257 -2.53 -17.28 -26.66
CA TYR A 257 -2.23 -18.14 -27.79
C TYR A 257 -0.73 -18.17 -28.05
N VAL A 258 -0.15 -19.37 -28.12
CA VAL A 258 1.22 -19.59 -28.58
C VAL A 258 1.17 -20.68 -29.63
N ASN A 259 1.59 -20.36 -30.85
CA ASN A 259 1.48 -21.24 -32.02
C ASN A 259 0.04 -21.76 -32.23
N GLY A 260 -0.95 -20.87 -32.08
CA GLY A 260 -2.37 -21.22 -32.23
C GLY A 260 -2.99 -22.01 -31.07
N VAL A 261 -2.21 -22.38 -30.05
CA VAL A 261 -2.70 -23.13 -28.89
C VAL A 261 -2.85 -22.22 -27.68
N LEU A 262 -4.05 -22.22 -27.09
CA LEU A 262 -4.34 -21.47 -25.87
C LEU A 262 -3.68 -22.17 -24.66
N LYS A 263 -2.67 -21.53 -24.06
CA LYS A 263 -1.95 -22.09 -22.91
C LYS A 263 -1.63 -21.03 -21.86
N PRO A 264 -1.44 -21.41 -20.57
CA PRO A 264 -1.01 -20.48 -19.55
C PRO A 264 0.33 -19.84 -19.90
N LEU A 265 0.46 -18.54 -19.67
CA LEU A 265 1.70 -17.78 -19.86
C LEU A 265 2.28 -17.41 -18.49
N PRO A 266 3.58 -17.68 -18.22
CA PRO A 266 4.21 -17.37 -16.94
C PRO A 266 4.05 -15.89 -16.53
N GLY A 267 4.16 -14.97 -17.49
CA GLY A 267 3.98 -13.54 -17.26
C GLY A 267 2.55 -13.20 -16.80
N LEU A 268 1.52 -13.81 -17.40
CA LEU A 268 0.13 -13.60 -17.00
C LEU A 268 -0.19 -14.30 -15.68
N VAL A 269 0.30 -15.52 -15.46
CA VAL A 269 0.16 -16.23 -14.17
C VAL A 269 0.66 -15.34 -13.04
N ARG A 270 1.84 -14.74 -13.20
CA ARG A 270 2.45 -13.82 -12.24
C ARG A 270 1.62 -12.54 -12.06
N ARG A 271 1.22 -11.90 -13.16
CA ARG A 271 0.41 -10.67 -13.11
C ARG A 271 -0.91 -10.87 -12.40
N ARG A 272 -1.62 -11.95 -12.71
CA ARG A 272 -2.90 -12.27 -12.10
C ARG A 272 -2.76 -12.60 -10.61
N ALA A 273 -1.69 -13.27 -10.19
CA ALA A 273 -1.40 -13.49 -8.78
C ALA A 273 -1.16 -12.16 -8.03
N ALA A 274 -0.38 -11.24 -8.61
CA ALA A 274 -0.16 -9.91 -8.03
C ALA A 274 -1.46 -9.10 -7.90
N GLU A 275 -2.29 -9.07 -8.94
CA GLU A 275 -3.57 -8.36 -8.93
C GLU A 275 -4.56 -9.00 -7.94
N ALA A 276 -4.64 -10.33 -7.88
CA ALA A 276 -5.49 -11.01 -6.90
C ALA A 276 -5.03 -10.75 -5.45
N ALA A 277 -3.72 -10.73 -5.21
CA ALA A 277 -3.14 -10.41 -3.91
C ALA A 277 -3.49 -8.97 -3.51
N LEU A 278 -3.27 -8.01 -4.41
CA LEU A 278 -3.63 -6.62 -4.17
C LEU A 278 -5.14 -6.48 -3.90
N PHE A 279 -6.00 -7.10 -4.71
CA PHE A 279 -7.46 -7.07 -4.51
C PHE A 279 -7.86 -7.59 -3.12
N ALA A 280 -7.21 -8.65 -2.64
CA ALA A 280 -7.47 -9.24 -1.33
C ALA A 280 -6.79 -8.48 -0.17
N GLY A 281 -6.03 -7.42 -0.45
CA GLY A 281 -5.26 -6.68 0.57
C GLY A 281 -4.01 -7.41 1.06
N CYS A 282 -3.56 -8.43 0.34
CA CYS A 282 -2.31 -9.15 0.60
C CYS A 282 -1.11 -8.39 0.02
N ASP A 283 0.10 -8.72 0.49
CA ASP A 283 1.33 -8.22 -0.11
C ASP A 283 1.53 -8.80 -1.52
N TYR A 284 1.37 -7.96 -2.55
CA TYR A 284 1.54 -8.35 -3.94
C TYR A 284 3.00 -8.27 -4.43
N SER A 285 3.91 -7.66 -3.65
CA SER A 285 5.31 -7.46 -4.03
C SER A 285 6.07 -8.77 -4.23
N THR A 286 5.65 -9.81 -3.51
CA THR A 286 6.17 -11.19 -3.66
C THR A 286 6.01 -11.73 -5.09
N TYR A 287 5.00 -11.27 -5.83
CA TYR A 287 4.76 -11.70 -7.22
C TYR A 287 5.43 -10.78 -8.25
N ILE A 288 5.87 -9.59 -7.88
CA ILE A 288 6.53 -8.63 -8.79
C ILE A 288 7.94 -9.11 -9.13
N ASN A 289 8.73 -9.37 -8.10
CA ASN A 289 10.09 -9.85 -8.25
C ASN A 289 9.99 -11.30 -8.71
N PHE A 290 10.75 -11.71 -9.74
CA PHE A 290 10.84 -13.11 -10.15
C PHE A 290 11.65 -13.90 -9.11
N GLY A 291 11.19 -13.87 -7.86
CA GLY A 291 11.68 -14.64 -6.73
C GLY A 291 10.78 -15.85 -6.61
N LYS A 292 11.39 -17.02 -6.61
CA LYS A 292 10.69 -18.31 -6.58
C LYS A 292 10.16 -18.64 -5.18
N THR A 293 9.79 -17.63 -4.40
CA THR A 293 9.57 -17.76 -2.96
C THR A 293 8.17 -17.28 -2.65
N TYR A 294 7.41 -18.12 -1.96
CA TYR A 294 6.11 -17.77 -1.40
C TYR A 294 6.21 -17.99 0.11
N THR A 295 5.66 -17.07 0.89
CA THR A 295 5.60 -17.16 2.35
C THR A 295 4.16 -17.40 2.75
N LYS A 296 3.89 -18.51 3.44
CA LYS A 296 2.58 -18.78 4.03
C LYS A 296 2.39 -17.87 5.24
N ILE A 297 1.38 -17.01 5.20
CA ILE A 297 1.14 -16.00 6.24
C ILE A 297 -0.07 -16.30 7.12
N GLY A 298 -0.77 -17.43 6.87
CA GLY A 298 -1.91 -17.87 7.68
C GLY A 298 -3.21 -17.14 7.38
N ILE A 299 -3.27 -16.41 6.25
CA ILE A 299 -4.47 -15.77 5.74
C ILE A 299 -4.96 -16.60 4.55
N GLU A 300 -6.09 -17.29 4.71
CA GLU A 300 -6.60 -18.30 3.77
C GLU A 300 -6.60 -17.81 2.31
N ILE A 301 -7.12 -16.59 2.05
CA ILE A 301 -7.19 -16.07 0.68
C ILE A 301 -5.81 -15.72 0.11
N CYS A 302 -4.90 -15.16 0.91
CA CYS A 302 -3.53 -14.87 0.48
C CYS A 302 -2.77 -16.17 0.21
N ASP A 303 -3.02 -17.19 1.03
CA ASP A 303 -2.37 -18.48 0.91
C ASP A 303 -2.85 -19.24 -0.33
N HIS A 304 -4.16 -19.19 -0.61
CA HIS A 304 -4.74 -19.75 -1.82
C HIS A 304 -4.13 -19.15 -3.10
N ILE A 305 -3.92 -17.82 -3.14
CA ILE A 305 -3.30 -17.13 -4.28
C ILE A 305 -1.86 -17.63 -4.49
N GLY A 306 -1.10 -17.77 -3.40
CA GLY A 306 0.27 -18.28 -3.44
C GLY A 306 0.35 -19.73 -3.92
N GLU A 307 -0.49 -20.60 -3.37
CA GLU A 307 -0.59 -22.00 -3.77
C GLU A 307 -0.97 -22.15 -5.25
N PHE A 308 -1.93 -21.36 -5.74
CA PHE A 308 -2.29 -21.31 -7.16
C PHE A 308 -1.11 -20.91 -8.04
N TYR A 309 -0.39 -19.84 -7.64
CA TYR A 309 0.76 -19.33 -8.38
C TYR A 309 1.86 -20.37 -8.50
N ILE A 310 2.25 -21.00 -7.37
CA ILE A 310 3.28 -22.05 -7.35
C ILE A 310 2.85 -23.23 -8.20
N LYS A 311 1.63 -23.72 -8.03
CA LYS A 311 1.11 -24.85 -8.82
C LYS A 311 1.17 -24.54 -10.32
N LYS A 312 0.79 -23.33 -10.75
CA LYS A 312 0.83 -22.94 -12.17
C LYS A 312 2.23 -22.84 -12.73
N LEU A 313 3.20 -22.40 -11.94
CA LEU A 313 4.61 -22.41 -12.35
C LEU A 313 5.14 -23.85 -12.49
N CYS A 314 4.81 -24.72 -11.55
CA CYS A 314 5.14 -26.14 -11.62
C CYS A 314 4.53 -26.81 -12.87
N ASP A 315 3.23 -26.57 -13.14
CA ASP A 315 2.53 -27.05 -14.34
C ASP A 315 3.24 -26.61 -15.65
N LEU A 316 3.97 -25.47 -15.61
CA LEU A 316 4.73 -24.90 -16.73
C LEU A 316 6.20 -25.34 -16.77
N GLY A 317 6.63 -26.24 -15.87
CA GLY A 317 8.00 -26.77 -15.82
C GLY A 317 9.01 -25.86 -15.12
N TYR A 318 8.57 -24.82 -14.41
CA TYR A 318 9.48 -23.97 -13.62
C TYR A 318 9.78 -24.63 -12.27
N LYS A 319 11.06 -24.63 -11.89
CA LYS A 319 11.48 -25.01 -10.53
C LYS A 319 11.21 -23.86 -9.57
N VAL A 320 10.51 -24.12 -8.46
CA VAL A 320 10.17 -23.16 -7.41
C VAL A 320 10.97 -23.48 -6.13
N ASP A 321 11.44 -22.44 -5.43
CA ASP A 321 12.21 -22.55 -4.20
C ASP A 321 11.33 -22.24 -2.97
N ILE A 322 10.84 -23.30 -2.33
CA ILE A 322 10.01 -23.18 -1.12
C ILE A 322 10.83 -23.10 0.18
N SER A 323 12.18 -23.02 0.11
CA SER A 323 13.03 -22.99 1.31
C SER A 323 12.85 -21.74 2.18
N LYS A 324 12.25 -20.68 1.63
CA LYS A 324 11.90 -19.43 2.33
C LYS A 324 10.42 -19.33 2.70
N VAL A 325 9.68 -20.45 2.80
CA VAL A 325 8.38 -20.44 3.49
C VAL A 325 8.65 -20.23 4.98
N SER A 326 8.92 -18.97 5.35
CA SER A 326 8.96 -18.57 6.75
C SER A 326 7.56 -18.75 7.31
N ILE A 327 7.36 -19.75 8.17
CA ILE A 327 6.19 -19.78 9.05
C ILE A 327 6.39 -18.58 9.98
N SER A 328 5.93 -17.40 9.57
CA SER A 328 5.96 -16.24 10.43
C SER A 328 4.99 -16.52 11.56
N LYS A 329 5.53 -16.72 12.76
CA LYS A 329 4.83 -16.31 13.98
C LYS A 329 4.65 -14.80 13.87
N ILE A 330 3.60 -14.33 13.21
CA ILE A 330 3.28 -12.91 13.19
C ILE A 330 2.83 -12.52 14.60
N PRO A 331 3.36 -11.42 15.19
CA PRO A 331 2.69 -10.76 16.31
C PRO A 331 1.39 -10.17 15.77
N ILE A 332 0.28 -10.77 16.20
CA ILE A 332 -1.10 -10.44 15.85
C ILE A 332 -1.37 -8.95 16.13
N ILE A 333 -1.85 -8.21 15.12
CA ILE A 333 -2.69 -7.01 15.34
C ILE A 333 -4.13 -7.43 15.03
N SER A 334 -4.81 -8.02 16.01
CA SER A 334 -6.26 -7.94 16.19
C SER A 334 -6.67 -8.54 17.54
N ASN A 335 -7.53 -7.80 18.23
CA ASN A 335 -8.17 -8.20 19.47
C ASN A 335 -9.15 -9.36 19.22
N ASN A 336 -9.16 -10.30 20.16
CA ASN A 336 -10.19 -11.31 20.41
C ASN A 336 -10.58 -12.21 19.22
N THR A 337 -9.97 -13.38 19.16
CA THR A 337 -10.67 -14.67 19.06
C THR A 337 -9.76 -15.76 19.61
N ASP A 338 -10.29 -16.62 20.47
CA ASP A 338 -9.59 -17.75 21.07
C ASP A 338 -8.99 -18.69 20.01
N ILE A 339 -7.67 -18.67 19.86
CA ILE A 339 -6.93 -19.67 19.08
C ILE A 339 -6.54 -20.80 20.02
N THR A 340 -7.46 -21.74 20.24
CA THR A 340 -7.09 -23.10 20.64
C THR A 340 -7.34 -24.02 19.45
N ASN A 341 -6.27 -24.72 19.03
CA ASN A 341 -6.18 -25.69 17.93
C ASN A 341 -5.95 -25.13 16.53
N ILE A 342 -4.71 -24.72 16.24
CA ILE A 342 -4.15 -24.88 14.89
C ILE A 342 -3.64 -26.32 14.81
N SER A 343 -4.37 -27.20 14.11
CA SER A 343 -3.93 -28.55 13.78
C SER A 343 -2.71 -28.48 12.86
N ASN A 344 -1.67 -29.25 13.19
CA ASN A 344 -0.41 -29.39 12.43
C ASN A 344 -0.56 -30.15 11.09
N ASP A 345 -1.75 -30.19 10.49
CA ASP A 345 -1.98 -30.95 9.27
C ASP A 345 -1.64 -30.08 8.05
N ILE A 346 -0.34 -30.00 7.78
CA ILE A 346 0.20 -29.45 6.54
C ILE A 346 -0.09 -30.48 5.43
N ASN A 347 -1.21 -30.32 4.70
CA ASN A 347 -1.35 -30.91 3.38
C ASN A 347 -0.47 -30.13 2.40
N ILE A 348 0.82 -30.47 2.36
CA ILE A 348 1.73 -30.07 1.29
C ILE A 348 1.11 -30.61 0.00
N VAL A 349 0.82 -29.70 -0.93
CA VAL A 349 0.32 -30.03 -2.28
C VAL A 349 1.08 -31.24 -2.83
N ASP A 350 0.35 -32.29 -3.21
CA ASP A 350 0.88 -33.59 -3.65
C ASP A 350 2.13 -33.43 -4.54
N SER A 351 3.25 -33.92 -4.00
CA SER A 351 4.60 -33.41 -4.24
C SER A 351 5.43 -34.22 -5.24
N GLU A 352 4.81 -35.00 -6.12
CA GLU A 352 5.56 -35.83 -7.07
C GLU A 352 5.89 -35.15 -8.41
N SER A 353 5.17 -34.08 -8.82
CA SER A 353 5.38 -33.45 -10.13
C SER A 353 6.18 -32.14 -10.11
N CYS A 354 6.21 -31.43 -8.97
CA CYS A 354 7.01 -30.23 -8.82
C CYS A 354 8.33 -30.60 -8.13
N GLY A 355 9.43 -30.60 -8.87
CA GLY A 355 10.76 -30.86 -8.30
C GLY A 355 11.15 -29.77 -7.30
N TYR A 356 10.76 -29.95 -6.04
CA TYR A 356 11.22 -29.17 -4.91
C TYR A 356 12.67 -29.55 -4.60
N TYR A 357 13.51 -28.57 -4.31
CA TYR A 357 14.85 -28.81 -3.76
C TYR A 357 15.01 -27.96 -2.51
N ILE A 358 15.29 -28.61 -1.39
CA ILE A 358 15.77 -27.97 -0.17
C ILE A 358 17.25 -27.68 -0.44
N VAL A 359 17.61 -26.40 -0.58
CA VAL A 359 19.02 -26.02 -0.58
C VAL A 359 19.43 -25.96 0.89
N ASP A 360 20.23 -26.94 1.32
CA ASP A 360 20.87 -26.89 2.62
C ASP A 360 21.68 -25.59 2.69
N ASN A 361 21.40 -24.77 3.70
CA ASN A 361 22.08 -23.51 3.94
C ASN A 361 23.57 -23.79 4.14
N GLN A 362 24.39 -23.68 3.09
CA GLN A 362 25.80 -23.30 3.18
C GLN A 362 26.27 -22.62 1.89
N LEU A 363 27.08 -21.56 2.12
CA LEU A 363 27.93 -20.78 1.21
C LEU A 363 27.22 -19.59 0.53
N ASN A 364 27.73 -18.35 0.53
CA ASN A 364 28.80 -17.64 1.23
C ASN A 364 28.66 -16.15 0.83
N ASP A 365 29.20 -15.27 1.66
CA ASP A 365 29.30 -13.81 1.51
C ASP A 365 29.97 -13.30 0.19
N GLU A 366 29.67 -12.02 -0.10
CA GLU A 366 30.46 -11.00 -0.85
C GLU A 366 30.53 -11.11 -2.41
N GLN A 367 30.47 -10.03 -3.23
CA GLN A 367 30.95 -8.65 -3.10
C GLN A 367 30.06 -7.62 -3.85
N GLU A 368 29.89 -6.43 -3.27
CA GLU A 368 29.65 -5.16 -3.98
C GLU A 368 30.93 -4.74 -4.72
N ASP A 369 30.80 -4.30 -5.98
CA ASP A 369 31.85 -3.51 -6.64
C ASP A 369 31.40 -2.06 -6.90
N SER A 370 32.28 -1.16 -6.49
CA SER A 370 32.16 0.29 -6.53
C SER A 370 32.32 0.82 -7.95
N ASN A 371 31.24 0.80 -8.73
CA ASN A 371 31.00 1.66 -9.88
C ASN A 371 29.52 1.51 -10.24
N GLY A 372 28.68 2.50 -9.88
CA GLY A 372 27.22 2.50 -10.01
C GLY A 372 26.66 2.17 -11.40
N THR A 373 26.78 0.90 -11.77
CA THR A 373 26.33 0.30 -13.02
C THR A 373 25.66 -0.99 -12.61
N VAL A 374 24.32 -1.01 -12.63
CA VAL A 374 23.56 -2.23 -12.39
C VAL A 374 23.91 -3.20 -13.53
N ASN A 375 24.65 -4.25 -13.19
CA ASN A 375 25.08 -5.27 -14.11
C ASN A 375 23.87 -6.11 -14.53
N PHE A 376 23.32 -5.88 -15.73
CA PHE A 376 22.27 -6.70 -16.34
C PHE A 376 22.81 -8.07 -16.76
N LYS A 377 23.33 -8.85 -15.81
CA LYS A 377 23.57 -10.28 -15.97
C LYS A 377 22.39 -11.02 -15.38
N TYR A 378 21.31 -11.12 -16.17
CA TYR A 378 20.32 -12.20 -16.24
C TYR A 378 19.13 -11.74 -17.11
N ILE A 379 19.42 -11.28 -18.32
CA ILE A 379 18.49 -11.52 -19.42
C ILE A 379 18.69 -12.99 -19.77
N SER A 380 17.81 -13.85 -19.26
CA SER A 380 17.73 -15.23 -19.71
C SER A 380 17.69 -15.23 -21.24
N LEU A 381 18.64 -15.95 -21.86
CA LEU A 381 18.72 -16.16 -23.30
C LEU A 381 17.42 -16.72 -23.91
N ALA A 382 16.45 -17.15 -23.09
CA ALA A 382 15.10 -17.49 -23.53
C ALA A 382 14.24 -16.29 -24.00
N ASN A 383 14.55 -15.06 -23.60
CA ASN A 383 13.82 -13.85 -24.06
C ASN A 383 14.49 -13.14 -25.26
N VAL A 384 15.73 -13.52 -25.60
CA VAL A 384 16.39 -13.11 -26.86
C VAL A 384 16.12 -14.13 -27.97
N PHE A 385 15.83 -15.40 -27.63
CA PHE A 385 15.46 -16.43 -28.60
C PHE A 385 14.09 -16.22 -29.27
N ILE A 386 13.18 -15.46 -28.65
CA ILE A 386 11.90 -15.07 -29.28
C ILE A 386 12.11 -13.91 -30.27
N ILE A 387 13.21 -13.15 -30.14
CA ILE A 387 13.54 -12.01 -31.00
C ILE A 387 14.37 -12.43 -32.23
N LEU A 388 15.04 -13.60 -32.20
CA LEU A 388 15.87 -14.08 -33.32
C LEU A 388 15.26 -15.22 -34.16
N MET A 389 14.20 -15.89 -33.70
CA MET A 389 13.57 -17.00 -34.47
C MET A 389 12.44 -16.58 -35.42
N SER A 390 11.97 -15.34 -35.35
CA SER A 390 10.99 -14.77 -36.29
C SER A 390 11.62 -14.21 -37.57
N VAL A 391 12.96 -14.13 -37.64
CA VAL A 391 13.71 -13.71 -38.85
C VAL A 391 14.02 -14.89 -39.79
N MET A 392 13.83 -16.15 -39.36
CA MET A 392 14.14 -17.34 -40.19
C MET A 392 12.92 -18.07 -40.76
N PHE A 393 11.69 -17.69 -40.41
CA PHE A 393 10.47 -18.33 -40.95
C PHE A 393 9.76 -17.56 -42.08
N TRP A 394 10.34 -16.44 -42.54
CA TRP A 394 9.83 -15.67 -43.67
C TRP A 394 10.68 -15.87 -44.94
N GLN A 395 10.99 -17.11 -45.29
CA GLN A 395 11.49 -17.48 -46.63
C GLN A 395 10.88 -18.75 -47.23
N ILE A 396 9.83 -19.34 -46.62
CA ILE A 396 9.17 -20.51 -47.23
C ILE A 396 7.65 -20.30 -47.18
N ASN A 397 7.05 -20.22 -48.37
CA ASN A 397 5.62 -20.12 -48.73
C ASN A 397 5.12 -18.77 -49.30
N ILE A 398 5.83 -18.27 -50.31
CA ILE A 398 5.18 -17.70 -51.51
C ILE A 398 5.46 -18.66 -52.67
N VAL A 399 4.78 -19.81 -52.72
CA VAL A 399 4.36 -20.51 -53.95
C VAL A 399 3.14 -21.36 -53.56
N TYR A 400 2.06 -21.19 -54.33
CA TYR A 400 0.71 -21.75 -54.26
C TYR A 400 -0.31 -21.01 -53.42
#